data_AF-A0A061QNQ4-F1
#
_entry.id   AF-A0A061QNQ4-F1
#
_cell.length_a   1.000
_cell.length_b   1.000
_cell.length_c   1.000
_cell.angle_alpha   90.00
_cell.angle_beta   90.00
_cell.angle_gamma   90.00
#
_symmetry.space_group_name_H-M   'P 1'
#
loop_
_entity.id
_entity.type
_entity.pdbx_description
1 polymer ?
#
loop_
_entity_poly.entity_id
_entity_poly.type
_entity_poly.pdbx_seq_one_letter_code
_entity_poly.pdbx_strand_id
1 'polypeptide(L)'
;NRRDSGPPTVAVMLDAAGNMVDFIKLPQLSGRGPRPGTRDKRSESLGGIFHDPRKERDAHRMRDFIMQHEPHVIIVGASGLDSWQLKADMETIRDNILEHDPEFMTRMDTGTIEVRFASDVVSKLWASTAEAQEEITEQGDQVRRGVGLGRSVIEPLAVLAGLCGPAMEVLSLPRSQP
;
A
#
# COMPACT_ATOMS: atom_id res chain seq x y z
N ASN A 1 13.24 -5.61 25.27
CA ASN A 1 13.14 -6.31 23.97
C ASN A 1 12.44 -5.44 22.94
N ARG A 2 13.19 -4.53 22.31
CA ARG A 2 12.77 -3.88 21.06
C ARG A 2 12.77 -4.99 20.00
N ARG A 3 11.59 -5.45 19.56
CA ARG A 3 11.52 -6.15 18.27
C ARG A 3 11.94 -5.10 17.24
N ASP A 4 12.92 -5.40 16.42
CA ASP A 4 13.31 -4.56 15.30
C ASP A 4 12.07 -4.33 14.45
N SER A 5 11.43 -3.19 14.66
CA SER A 5 10.24 -2.80 13.91
C SER A 5 10.77 -2.32 12.58
N GLY A 6 10.51 -3.13 11.54
CA GLY A 6 10.73 -2.68 10.17
C GLY A 6 10.04 -1.34 9.92
N PRO A 7 10.36 -0.69 8.78
CA PRO A 7 9.73 0.58 8.45
C PRO A 7 8.21 0.45 8.48
N PRO A 8 7.48 1.49 8.94
CA PRO A 8 6.04 1.42 9.03
C PRO A 8 5.43 1.28 7.62
N THR A 9 4.38 0.48 7.52
CA THR A 9 3.47 0.44 6.36
C THR A 9 2.91 1.85 6.16
N VAL A 10 2.98 2.31 4.93
CA VAL A 10 2.48 3.61 4.51
C VAL A 10 1.45 3.37 3.41
N ALA A 11 0.28 3.99 3.55
CA ALA A 11 -0.66 4.13 2.46
C ALA A 11 -0.52 5.53 1.88
N VAL A 12 -0.53 5.63 0.55
CA VAL A 12 -0.42 6.90 -0.18
C VAL A 12 -1.60 6.96 -1.13
N MET A 13 -2.27 8.11 -1.17
CA MET A 13 -3.31 8.40 -2.13
C MET A 13 -2.72 9.18 -3.31
N LEU A 14 -3.04 8.73 -4.53
CA LEU A 14 -2.67 9.41 -5.76
C LEU A 14 -3.91 9.92 -6.49
N ASP A 15 -3.78 11.04 -7.17
CA ASP A 15 -4.78 11.47 -8.15
C ASP A 15 -4.67 10.66 -9.47
N ALA A 16 -5.58 10.92 -10.42
CA ALA A 16 -5.58 10.26 -11.73
C ALA A 16 -4.34 10.57 -12.59
N ALA A 17 -3.60 11.64 -12.28
CA ALA A 17 -2.34 11.99 -12.94
C ALA A 17 -1.11 11.36 -12.24
N GLY A 18 -1.32 10.64 -11.13
CA GLY A 18 -0.25 10.03 -10.36
C GLY A 18 0.45 10.97 -9.38
N ASN A 19 -0.09 12.15 -9.08
CA ASN A 19 0.45 13.03 -8.04
C ASN A 19 -0.02 12.58 -6.67
N MET A 20 0.87 12.69 -5.67
CA MET A 20 0.52 12.40 -4.29
C MET A 20 -0.38 13.49 -3.71
N VAL A 21 -1.58 13.12 -3.28
CA VAL A 21 -2.53 14.05 -2.65
C VAL A 21 -2.56 13.94 -1.14
N ASP A 22 -2.35 12.74 -0.60
CA ASP A 22 -2.33 12.49 0.85
C ASP A 22 -1.59 11.18 1.18
N PHE A 23 -1.20 11.00 2.44
CA PHE A 23 -0.62 9.75 2.93
C PHE A 23 -0.88 9.52 4.41
N ILE A 24 -0.90 8.25 4.82
CA ILE A 24 -1.05 7.85 6.22
C ILE A 24 -0.04 6.76 6.60
N LYS A 25 0.53 6.88 7.80
CA LYS A 25 1.41 5.88 8.41
C LYS A 25 0.61 4.92 9.29
N LEU A 26 0.77 3.63 9.04
CA LEU A 26 0.02 2.51 9.64
C LEU A 26 0.99 1.52 10.32
N PRO A 27 1.68 1.93 11.39
CA PRO A 27 2.71 1.11 12.07
C PRO A 27 2.21 -0.25 12.60
N GLN A 28 0.93 -0.41 12.91
CA GLN A 28 0.34 -1.66 13.36
C GLN A 28 0.09 -2.66 12.23
N LEU A 29 -0.01 -2.17 11.00
CA LEU A 29 -0.08 -2.99 9.79
C LEU A 29 1.32 -3.36 9.28
N SER A 30 2.35 -3.08 10.07
CA SER A 30 3.76 -3.26 9.70
C SER A 30 4.33 -4.53 10.29
N GLY A 31 5.18 -5.19 9.51
CA GLY A 31 5.95 -6.36 9.94
C GLY A 31 5.19 -7.67 9.91
N ARG A 32 5.86 -8.72 10.41
CA ARG A 32 5.32 -10.08 10.48
C ARG A 32 4.14 -10.12 11.46
N GLY A 33 2.94 -10.02 10.91
CA GLY A 33 1.76 -10.55 11.59
C GLY A 33 1.98 -12.02 11.96
N PRO A 34 1.23 -12.58 12.94
CA PRO A 34 1.29 -14.00 13.21
C PRO A 34 1.09 -14.76 11.90
N ARG A 35 1.91 -15.80 11.64
CA ARG A 35 1.77 -16.63 10.44
C ARG A 35 0.32 -17.11 10.31
N PRO A 36 -0.20 -17.31 9.10
CA PRO A 36 -1.47 -18.02 8.91
C PRO A 36 -1.45 -19.32 9.73
N GLY A 37 -2.41 -19.50 10.64
CA GLY A 37 -2.45 -20.63 11.59
C GLY A 37 -1.86 -20.38 12.99
N THR A 38 -1.23 -19.22 13.25
CA THR A 38 -0.85 -18.75 14.60
C THR A 38 -1.67 -17.54 15.05
N ARG A 39 -2.67 -17.13 14.26
CA ARG A 39 -3.69 -16.19 14.70
C ARG A 39 -4.37 -16.78 15.93
N ASP A 40 -4.58 -15.96 16.95
CA ASP A 40 -5.46 -16.35 18.04
C ASP A 40 -6.79 -16.75 17.41
N LYS A 41 -7.21 -18.00 17.61
CA LYS A 41 -8.48 -18.52 17.08
C LYS A 41 -9.67 -17.60 17.41
N ARG A 42 -9.54 -16.79 18.47
CA ARG A 42 -10.46 -15.72 18.85
C ARG A 42 -10.55 -14.62 17.78
N SER A 43 -9.46 -14.11 17.25
CA SER A 43 -9.47 -13.05 16.21
C SER A 43 -9.98 -13.58 14.86
N GLU A 44 -9.72 -14.84 14.52
CA GLU A 44 -10.33 -15.48 13.34
C GLU A 44 -11.84 -15.72 13.51
N SER A 45 -12.31 -15.91 14.75
CA SER A 45 -13.73 -16.19 15.03
C SER A 45 -14.57 -14.95 15.36
N LEU A 46 -13.96 -13.78 15.63
CA LEU A 46 -14.65 -12.60 16.16
C LEU A 46 -14.68 -11.38 15.21
N GLY A 47 -14.26 -11.49 13.95
CA GLY A 47 -14.45 -10.41 12.96
C GLY A 47 -13.16 -9.79 12.37
N GLY A 48 -12.07 -10.56 12.31
CA GLY A 48 -10.90 -10.17 11.50
C GLY A 48 -10.08 -9.03 12.12
N ILE A 49 -9.55 -8.15 11.26
CA ILE A 49 -8.55 -7.13 11.64
C ILE A 49 -9.08 -6.08 12.63
N PHE A 50 -10.38 -5.80 12.61
CA PHE A 50 -11.03 -4.83 13.50
C PHE A 50 -11.14 -5.34 14.95
N HIS A 51 -10.96 -6.64 15.18
CA HIS A 51 -10.99 -7.23 16.53
C HIS A 51 -9.61 -7.75 16.97
N ASP A 52 -8.56 -7.52 16.18
CA ASP A 52 -7.18 -7.75 16.60
C ASP A 52 -6.67 -6.49 17.33
N PRO A 53 -6.45 -6.52 18.67
CA PRO A 53 -6.00 -5.35 19.42
C PRO A 53 -4.62 -4.85 18.96
N ARG A 54 -3.89 -5.64 18.17
CA ARG A 54 -2.61 -5.23 17.58
C ARG A 54 -2.78 -4.38 16.32
N LYS A 55 -3.93 -4.45 15.64
CA LYS A 55 -4.18 -3.84 14.32
C LYS A 55 -5.40 -2.91 14.27
N GLU A 56 -6.34 -3.07 15.20
CA GLU A 56 -7.64 -2.37 15.25
C GLU A 56 -7.53 -0.86 15.00
N ARG A 57 -6.60 -0.18 15.68
CA ARG A 57 -6.46 1.28 15.56
C ARG A 57 -6.09 1.68 14.12
N ASP A 58 -5.11 1.03 13.51
CA ASP A 58 -4.73 1.35 12.14
C ASP A 58 -5.70 0.79 11.11
N ALA A 59 -6.48 -0.25 11.44
CA ALA A 59 -7.60 -0.71 10.62
C ALA A 59 -8.69 0.37 10.51
N HIS A 60 -9.09 0.97 11.63
CA HIS A 60 -10.02 2.11 11.63
C HIS A 60 -9.46 3.33 10.89
N ARG A 61 -8.20 3.69 11.13
CA ARG A 61 -7.56 4.82 10.43
C ARG A 61 -7.48 4.60 8.91
N MET A 62 -7.22 3.37 8.47
CA MET A 62 -7.19 3.05 7.05
C MET A 62 -8.62 3.02 6.46
N ARG A 63 -9.61 2.55 7.21
CA ARG A 63 -11.02 2.64 6.83
C ARG A 63 -11.43 4.10 6.57
N ASP A 64 -11.15 4.98 7.53
CA ASP A 64 -11.47 6.41 7.41
C ASP A 64 -10.74 7.05 6.22
N PHE A 65 -9.49 6.67 6.00
CA PHE A 65 -8.69 7.13 4.84
C PHE A 65 -9.32 6.70 3.50
N ILE A 66 -9.78 5.45 3.39
CA ILE A 66 -10.48 4.96 2.19
C ILE A 66 -11.81 5.70 2.01
N MET A 67 -12.57 5.92 3.09
CA MET A 67 -13.85 6.60 3.02
C MET A 67 -13.73 8.08 2.63
N GLN A 68 -12.63 8.72 3.03
CA GLN A 68 -12.34 10.12 2.71
C GLN A 68 -11.91 10.32 1.26
N HIS A 69 -11.12 9.39 0.70
CA HIS A 69 -10.49 9.54 -0.61
C HIS A 69 -11.18 8.75 -1.74
N GLU A 70 -12.09 7.84 -1.39
CA GLU A 70 -12.87 7.02 -2.33
C GLU A 70 -12.02 6.40 -3.47
N PRO A 71 -10.94 5.66 -3.15
CA PRO A 71 -10.05 5.13 -4.18
C PRO A 71 -10.70 4.00 -4.97
N HIS A 72 -10.58 4.03 -6.29
CA HIS A 72 -11.04 2.94 -7.17
C HIS A 72 -10.25 1.63 -6.99
N VAL A 73 -8.95 1.75 -6.68
CA VAL A 73 -8.03 0.63 -6.59
C VAL A 73 -7.07 0.84 -5.42
N ILE A 74 -6.90 -0.20 -4.61
CA ILE A 74 -5.88 -0.28 -3.56
C ILE A 74 -4.77 -1.22 -4.06
N ILE A 75 -3.56 -0.67 -4.17
CA ILE A 75 -2.39 -1.42 -4.60
C ILE A 75 -1.51 -1.77 -3.40
N VAL A 76 -1.21 -3.05 -3.24
CA VAL A 76 -0.31 -3.57 -2.22
C VAL A 76 0.99 -4.03 -2.88
N GLY A 77 2.12 -3.53 -2.38
CA GLY A 77 3.44 -3.91 -2.88
C GLY A 77 3.76 -5.37 -2.55
N ALA A 78 4.13 -6.17 -3.56
CA ALA A 78 4.50 -7.57 -3.42
C ALA A 78 5.96 -7.75 -2.92
N SER A 79 6.28 -7.09 -1.80
CA SER A 79 7.63 -6.98 -1.24
C SER A 79 8.11 -8.21 -0.47
N GLY A 80 7.19 -9.10 -0.06
CA GLY A 80 7.50 -10.30 0.71
C GLY A 80 6.26 -11.08 1.15
N LEU A 81 6.46 -12.11 1.97
CA LEU A 81 5.37 -12.96 2.47
C LEU A 81 4.34 -12.18 3.31
N ASP A 82 4.77 -11.14 4.00
CA ASP A 82 3.88 -10.31 4.83
C ASP A 82 2.88 -9.49 3.99
N SER A 83 3.17 -9.27 2.70
CA SER A 83 2.27 -8.61 1.76
C SER A 83 0.97 -9.37 1.54
N TRP A 84 0.98 -10.71 1.67
CA TRP A 84 -0.23 -11.54 1.64
C TRP A 84 -1.19 -11.20 2.76
N GLN A 85 -0.66 -11.09 3.97
CA GLN A 85 -1.45 -10.70 5.13
C GLN A 85 -1.96 -9.26 4.97
N LEU A 86 -1.12 -8.35 4.49
CA LEU A 86 -1.51 -6.96 4.26
C LEU A 86 -2.62 -6.83 3.22
N LYS A 87 -2.58 -7.60 2.12
CA LYS A 87 -3.66 -7.61 1.13
C LYS A 87 -4.97 -8.15 1.72
N ALA A 88 -4.93 -9.26 2.45
CA ALA A 88 -6.11 -9.82 3.10
C ALA A 88 -6.71 -8.84 4.14
N ASP A 89 -5.84 -8.14 4.86
CA ASP A 89 -6.22 -7.07 5.78
C ASP A 89 -6.93 -5.91 5.03
N MET A 90 -6.42 -5.49 3.86
CA MET A 90 -7.07 -4.46 3.02
C MET A 90 -8.41 -4.92 2.46
N GLU A 91 -8.53 -6.17 2.03
CA GLU A 91 -9.79 -6.77 1.58
C GLU A 91 -10.82 -6.79 2.72
N THR A 92 -10.41 -7.14 3.94
CA THR A 92 -11.28 -7.12 5.12
C THR A 92 -11.76 -5.71 5.45
N ILE A 93 -10.88 -4.70 5.33
CA ILE A 93 -11.24 -3.29 5.56
C ILE A 93 -12.23 -2.81 4.49
N ARG A 94 -11.98 -3.14 3.22
CA ARG A 94 -12.93 -2.87 2.14
C ARG A 94 -14.28 -3.50 2.45
N ASP A 95 -14.31 -4.80 2.75
CA ASP A 95 -15.56 -5.53 2.99
C ASP A 95 -16.34 -4.93 4.17
N ASN A 96 -15.64 -4.52 5.23
CA ASN A 96 -16.25 -3.82 6.36
C ASN A 96 -16.90 -2.48 5.97
N ILE A 97 -16.31 -1.71 5.05
CA ILE A 97 -16.92 -0.49 4.52
C ILE A 97 -18.21 -0.84 3.78
N LEU A 98 -18.16 -1.85 2.90
CA LEU A 98 -19.31 -2.27 2.09
C LEU A 98 -20.48 -2.79 2.95
N GLU A 99 -20.17 -3.48 4.05
CA GLU A 99 -21.17 -4.02 4.97
C GLU A 99 -21.85 -2.93 5.82
N HIS A 100 -21.11 -1.90 6.26
CA HIS A 100 -21.60 -0.90 7.20
C HIS A 100 -22.02 0.43 6.55
N ASP A 101 -21.59 0.70 5.32
CA ASP A 101 -21.98 1.89 4.56
C ASP A 101 -22.34 1.49 3.11
N PRO A 102 -23.55 0.95 2.88
CA PRO A 102 -23.97 0.55 1.54
C PRO A 102 -24.16 1.74 0.58
N GLU A 103 -24.35 2.96 1.11
CA GLU A 103 -24.45 4.19 0.31
C GLU A 103 -23.09 4.61 -0.26
N PHE A 104 -22.00 4.21 0.39
CA PHE A 104 -20.63 4.41 -0.12
C PHE A 104 -20.46 3.95 -1.56
N MET A 105 -21.05 2.81 -1.92
CA MET A 105 -21.00 2.26 -3.29
C MET A 105 -21.85 3.04 -4.29
N THR A 106 -22.89 3.71 -3.82
CA THR A 106 -23.72 4.58 -4.67
C THR A 106 -23.02 5.91 -4.94
N ARG A 107 -22.17 6.36 -4.01
CA ARG A 107 -21.29 7.53 -4.18
C ARG A 107 -20.12 7.26 -5.10
N MET A 108 -19.51 6.08 -5.04
CA MET A 108 -18.44 5.70 -5.95
C MET A 108 -18.99 5.36 -7.34
N ASP A 109 -18.62 6.14 -8.35
CA ASP A 109 -19.05 5.94 -9.75
C ASP A 109 -18.70 4.53 -10.31
N THR A 110 -17.65 3.88 -9.79
CA THR A 110 -17.26 2.53 -10.22
C THR A 110 -18.02 1.41 -9.51
N GLY A 111 -18.70 1.71 -8.40
CA GLY A 111 -19.44 0.74 -7.61
C GLY A 111 -18.61 -0.43 -7.05
N THR A 112 -17.27 -0.37 -7.05
CA THR A 112 -16.37 -1.33 -6.38
C THR A 112 -15.00 -0.73 -6.07
N ILE A 113 -14.31 -1.29 -5.07
CA ILE A 113 -12.88 -1.06 -4.79
C ILE A 113 -12.11 -2.37 -5.05
N GLU A 114 -11.18 -2.36 -6.00
CA GLU A 114 -10.30 -3.51 -6.24
C GLU A 114 -9.07 -3.47 -5.33
N VAL A 115 -8.68 -4.61 -4.76
CA VAL A 115 -7.42 -4.75 -4.02
C VAL A 115 -6.47 -5.66 -4.80
N ARG A 116 -5.34 -5.13 -5.28
CA ARG A 116 -4.39 -5.87 -6.14
C ARG A 116 -2.97 -5.85 -5.61
N PHE A 117 -2.21 -6.87 -6.00
CA PHE A 117 -0.76 -6.84 -5.87
C PHE A 117 -0.13 -6.13 -7.06
N ALA A 118 0.95 -5.41 -6.80
CA ALA A 118 1.88 -4.94 -7.83
C ALA A 118 3.32 -5.23 -7.43
N SER A 119 4.17 -5.48 -8.42
CA SER A 119 5.61 -5.57 -8.22
C SER A 119 6.14 -4.22 -7.75
N ASP A 120 6.96 -4.23 -6.71
CA ASP A 120 7.54 -3.01 -6.16
C ASP A 120 9.00 -2.79 -6.57
N VAL A 121 9.53 -3.62 -7.49
CA VAL A 121 10.93 -3.56 -7.93
C VAL A 121 11.25 -2.22 -8.57
N VAL A 122 10.43 -1.81 -9.55
CA VAL A 122 10.60 -0.53 -10.28
C VAL A 122 10.35 0.63 -9.32
N SER A 123 9.29 0.56 -8.51
CA SER A 123 8.92 1.56 -7.52
C SER A 123 9.99 1.83 -6.47
N LYS A 124 10.65 0.77 -5.99
CA LYS A 124 11.76 0.86 -5.04
C LYS A 124 12.96 1.58 -5.63
N LEU A 125 13.25 1.29 -6.89
CA LEU A 125 14.37 1.89 -7.60
C LEU A 125 14.07 3.36 -7.94
N TRP A 126 12.86 3.65 -8.43
CA TRP A 126 12.40 5.01 -8.69
C TRP A 126 12.48 5.88 -7.44
N ALA A 127 12.03 5.37 -6.29
CA ALA A 127 12.09 6.09 -5.02
C ALA A 127 13.51 6.48 -4.56
N SER A 128 14.55 5.87 -5.12
CA SER A 128 15.96 6.18 -4.84
C SER A 128 16.58 7.18 -5.82
N THR A 129 15.91 7.49 -6.93
CA THR A 129 16.38 8.47 -7.92
C THR A 129 16.47 9.87 -7.33
N ALA A 130 17.34 10.72 -7.88
CA ALA A 130 17.41 12.13 -7.50
C ALA A 130 16.07 12.85 -7.76
N GLU A 131 15.42 12.56 -8.88
CA GLU A 131 14.12 13.13 -9.25
C GLU A 131 13.05 12.86 -8.19
N ALA A 132 12.92 11.61 -7.72
CA ALA A 132 11.96 11.26 -6.68
C ALA A 132 12.29 11.92 -5.32
N GLN A 133 13.57 12.12 -5.01
CA GLN A 133 14.01 12.78 -3.77
C GLN A 133 13.77 14.30 -3.81
N GLU A 134 13.93 14.92 -4.99
CA GLU A 134 13.62 16.32 -5.21
C GLU A 134 12.12 16.58 -5.18
N GLU A 135 11.31 15.70 -5.77
CA GLU A 135 9.86 15.83 -5.77
C GLU A 135 9.26 15.63 -4.36
N ILE A 136 9.76 14.63 -3.63
CA ILE A 136 9.24 14.20 -2.33
C ILE A 136 10.36 14.33 -1.31
N THR A 137 10.70 15.58 -0.97
CA THR A 137 11.85 15.92 -0.12
C THR A 137 11.59 15.65 1.35
N GLU A 138 10.40 16.01 1.85
CA GLU A 138 10.08 16.02 3.28
C GLU A 138 9.63 14.65 3.80
N GLN A 139 9.16 13.78 2.89
CA GLN A 139 8.58 12.49 3.23
C GLN A 139 9.64 11.38 3.16
N GLY A 140 9.47 10.37 4.03
CA GLY A 140 10.42 9.27 4.12
C GLY A 140 10.37 8.34 2.91
N ASP A 141 11.41 7.52 2.77
CA ASP A 141 11.61 6.58 1.65
C ASP A 141 10.40 5.68 1.36
N GLN A 142 9.63 5.32 2.40
CA GLN A 142 8.41 4.50 2.27
C GLN A 142 7.28 5.23 1.52
N VAL A 143 7.15 6.55 1.71
CA VAL A 143 6.16 7.36 1.00
C VAL A 143 6.54 7.42 -0.48
N ARG A 144 7.81 7.71 -0.79
CA ARG A 144 8.32 7.68 -2.18
C ARG A 144 8.09 6.34 -2.86
N ARG A 145 8.36 5.23 -2.17
CA ARG A 145 8.08 3.88 -2.67
C ARG A 145 6.59 3.66 -2.94
N GLY A 146 5.71 4.14 -2.07
CA GLY A 146 4.26 4.10 -2.25
C GLY A 146 3.81 4.89 -3.49
N VAL A 147 4.35 6.09 -3.69
CA VAL A 147 4.08 6.91 -4.89
C VAL A 147 4.55 6.19 -6.15
N GLY A 148 5.79 5.71 -6.17
CA GLY A 148 6.33 4.96 -7.31
C GLY A 148 5.49 3.71 -7.62
N LEU A 149 4.94 3.06 -6.60
CA LEU A 149 4.07 1.89 -6.76
C LEU A 149 2.74 2.24 -7.42
N GLY A 150 2.06 3.28 -6.96
CA GLY A 150 0.82 3.71 -7.60
C GLY A 150 1.07 4.22 -9.03
N ARG A 151 2.12 5.01 -9.25
CA ARG A 151 2.51 5.49 -10.59
C ARG A 151 2.85 4.35 -11.54
N SER A 152 3.48 3.27 -11.05
CA SER A 152 3.80 2.11 -11.88
C SER A 152 2.54 1.38 -12.38
N VAL A 153 1.40 1.55 -11.71
CA VAL A 153 0.11 1.01 -12.15
C VAL A 153 -0.61 1.96 -13.10
N ILE A 154 -0.54 3.28 -12.84
CA ILE A 154 -1.18 4.31 -13.67
C ILE A 154 -0.43 4.47 -15.01
N GLU A 155 0.88 4.73 -14.96
CA GLU A 155 1.72 5.00 -16.11
C GLU A 155 3.12 4.35 -15.96
N PRO A 156 3.24 3.02 -16.21
CA PRO A 156 4.49 2.29 -16.00
C PRO A 156 5.66 2.82 -16.85
N LEU A 157 5.37 3.32 -18.06
CA LEU A 157 6.40 3.83 -18.97
C LEU A 157 7.05 5.11 -18.43
N ALA A 158 6.29 6.00 -17.79
CA ALA A 158 6.84 7.21 -17.19
C ALA A 158 7.77 6.90 -16.02
N VAL A 159 7.37 5.95 -15.15
CA VAL A 159 8.23 5.52 -14.03
C VAL A 159 9.51 4.87 -14.53
N LEU A 160 9.43 4.02 -15.57
CA LEU A 160 10.60 3.41 -16.18
C LEU A 160 11.51 4.44 -16.86
N ALA A 161 10.94 5.44 -17.54
CA ALA A 161 11.70 6.52 -18.15
C ALA A 161 12.48 7.35 -17.12
N GLY A 162 11.90 7.57 -15.93
CA GLY A 162 12.61 8.21 -14.81
C GLY A 162 13.82 7.42 -14.30
N LEU A 163 13.93 6.12 -14.62
CA LEU A 163 15.13 5.31 -14.32
C LEU A 163 16.25 5.47 -15.36
N CYS A 164 15.98 6.16 -16.48
CA CYS A 164 16.96 6.43 -17.53
C CYS A 164 17.72 7.73 -17.31
N GLY A 165 17.71 8.26 -16.08
CA GLY A 165 18.46 9.45 -15.70
C GLY A 165 19.98 9.24 -15.76
N PRO A 166 20.78 10.26 -15.36
CA PRO A 166 22.24 10.21 -15.47
C PRO A 166 22.90 9.03 -14.74
N ALA A 167 22.28 8.53 -13.67
CA ALA A 167 22.76 7.39 -12.91
C ALA A 167 22.38 6.02 -13.52
N MET A 168 21.57 6.01 -14.59
CA MET A 168 21.19 4.83 -15.36
C MET A 168 20.65 3.70 -14.48
N GLU A 169 19.81 4.04 -13.50
CA GLU A 169 19.22 3.13 -12.53
C GLU A 169 18.55 1.94 -13.23
N VAL A 170 17.99 2.15 -14.41
CA VAL A 170 17.37 1.12 -15.27
C VAL A 170 18.25 -0.13 -15.47
N LEU A 171 19.58 0.03 -15.48
CA LEU A 171 20.53 -1.08 -15.63
C LEU A 171 20.59 -1.99 -14.40
N SER A 172 20.04 -1.56 -13.26
CA SER A 172 19.94 -2.31 -12.02
C SER A 172 18.68 -3.18 -11.95
N LEU A 173 17.79 -3.10 -12.95
CA LEU A 173 16.61 -3.95 -13.00
C LEU A 173 17.02 -5.42 -13.21
N PRO A 174 16.38 -6.36 -12.50
CA PRO A 174 16.61 -7.76 -12.74
C PRO A 174 16.18 -8.10 -14.16
N ARG A 175 17.09 -8.69 -14.95
CA ARG A 175 16.72 -9.21 -16.26
C ARG A 175 15.70 -10.32 -16.05
N SER A 176 14.58 -10.27 -16.78
CA SER A 176 13.71 -11.43 -16.90
C SER A 176 14.55 -12.55 -17.51
N GLN A 177 14.86 -13.58 -16.72
CA GLN A 177 15.39 -14.80 -17.31
C GLN A 177 14.28 -15.40 -18.19
N PRO A 178 14.61 -15.82 -19.43
CA PRO A 178 13.65 -16.41 -20.35
C PRO A 178 13.09 -17.74 -19.84
#